data_AF-A0A940HZA5-F1
#
_entry.id   AF-A0A940HZA5-F1
#
_cell.length_a   1.000
_cell.length_b   1.000
_cell.length_c   1.000
_cell.angle_alpha   90.00
_cell.angle_beta   90.00
_cell.angle_gamma   90.00
#
_symmetry.space_group_name_H-M   'P 1'
#
loop_
_entity.id
_entity.type
_entity.pdbx_description
1 polymer ?
#
loop_
_entity_poly.entity_id
_entity_poly.type
_entity_poly.pdbx_seq_one_letter_code
_entity_poly.pdbx_strand_id
1 'polypeptide(L)'
;VSEIIVSPERINYTAIDTADYFVLVSEDGLKNTKSRIEKLPSTCTLYVEKSLKLPHTEAKIIRLPLIATAKKINRLSICIVALAALVKDSGIISLNALAEAITAFQKPAAAEISLRALEAGSALIQTGQEVDSSRWTVHNKIFSQS
;
A
#
# COMPACT_ATOMS: atom_id res chain seq x y z
N VAL A 1 10.02 11.91 4.80
CA VAL A 1 9.70 10.48 5.03
C VAL A 1 8.90 10.42 6.31
N SER A 2 7.84 9.61 6.35
CA SER A 2 7.06 9.35 7.56
C SER A 2 7.06 7.85 7.81
N GLU A 3 7.14 7.45 9.07
CA GLU A 3 7.19 6.07 9.52
C GLU A 3 6.05 5.85 10.51
N ILE A 4 5.34 4.73 10.37
CA ILE A 4 4.17 4.39 11.19
C ILE A 4 4.31 2.92 11.59
N ILE A 5 4.24 2.67 12.90
CA ILE A 5 4.22 1.33 13.48
C ILE A 5 2.85 1.13 14.10
N VAL A 6 2.16 0.07 13.72
CA VAL A 6 0.85 -0.30 14.25
C VAL A 6 0.94 -1.71 14.81
N SER A 7 0.47 -1.90 16.04
CA SER A 7 0.41 -3.20 16.69
C SER A 7 -0.85 -3.28 17.55
N PRO A 8 -1.53 -4.44 17.61
CA PRO A 8 -2.59 -4.66 18.59
C PRO A 8 -2.04 -4.71 20.03
N GLU A 9 -0.73 -4.93 20.18
CA GLU A 9 -0.02 -4.99 21.45
C GLU A 9 0.81 -3.73 21.71
N ARG A 10 1.28 -3.57 22.94
CA ARG A 10 2.13 -2.45 23.32
C ARG A 10 3.44 -2.45 22.52
N ILE A 11 3.75 -1.32 21.91
CA ILE A 11 5.01 -1.09 21.19
C ILE A 11 6.11 -0.82 22.22
N ASN A 12 7.07 -1.73 22.34
CA ASN A 12 8.22 -1.62 23.24
C ASN A 12 9.51 -1.16 22.53
N TYR A 13 9.51 -1.12 21.20
CA TYR A 13 10.62 -0.67 20.36
C TYR A 13 10.07 0.08 19.15
N THR A 14 10.63 1.26 18.84
CA THR A 14 10.10 2.17 17.83
C THR A 14 10.98 2.32 16.61
N ALA A 15 12.11 1.62 16.51
CA ALA A 15 12.90 1.63 15.27
C ALA A 15 12.30 0.64 14.27
N ILE A 16 12.32 1.02 13.00
CA ILE A 16 11.89 0.17 11.89
C ILE A 16 13.14 -0.37 11.21
N ASP A 17 13.47 -1.63 11.50
CA ASP A 17 14.55 -2.33 10.80
C ASP A 17 14.14 -2.68 9.37
N THR A 18 12.90 -3.16 9.20
CA THR A 18 12.27 -3.44 7.92
C THR A 18 10.79 -3.09 7.96
N ALA A 19 10.25 -2.50 6.88
CA ALA A 19 8.83 -2.19 6.78
C ALA A 19 8.06 -3.33 6.07
N ASP A 20 6.84 -3.62 6.53
CA ASP A 20 5.91 -4.52 5.82
C ASP A 20 5.34 -3.86 4.56
N TYR A 21 5.15 -2.53 4.62
CA TYR A 21 4.60 -1.73 3.54
C TYR A 21 5.43 -0.46 3.34
N PHE A 22 5.69 -0.14 2.08
CA PHE A 22 6.36 1.10 1.69
C PHE A 22 5.55 1.81 0.61
N VAL A 23 5.37 3.13 0.74
CA VAL A 23 4.64 3.95 -0.23
C VAL A 23 5.55 5.01 -0.81
N LEU A 24 5.64 5.08 -2.14
CA LEU A 24 6.47 6.02 -2.86
C LEU A 24 5.68 6.78 -3.93
N VAL A 25 5.49 8.08 -3.72
CA VAL A 25 4.60 8.90 -4.56
C VAL A 25 5.33 9.94 -5.42
N SER A 26 6.63 10.14 -5.24
CA SER A 26 7.38 11.19 -5.93
C SER A 26 8.84 10.84 -6.20
N GLU A 27 9.43 11.51 -7.18
CA GLU A 27 10.85 11.41 -7.54
C GLU A 27 11.76 11.88 -6.39
N ASP A 28 11.39 12.94 -5.68
CA ASP A 28 12.18 13.42 -4.54
C ASP A 28 12.10 12.45 -3.37
N GLY A 29 10.96 11.77 -3.17
CA GLY A 29 10.87 10.65 -2.25
C GLY A 29 11.87 9.55 -2.63
N LEU A 30 11.92 9.20 -3.92
CA LEU A 30 12.78 8.14 -4.44
C LEU A 30 14.27 8.47 -4.21
N LYS A 31 14.70 9.68 -4.54
CA LYS A 31 16.08 10.14 -4.30
C LYS A 31 16.47 9.99 -2.83
N ASN A 32 15.58 10.37 -1.93
CA ASN A 32 15.84 10.37 -0.49
C ASN A 32 15.77 8.97 0.14
N THR A 33 15.08 8.02 -0.49
CA THR A 33 14.87 6.66 0.06
C THR A 33 15.47 5.55 -0.78
N LYS A 34 16.27 5.87 -1.82
CA LYS A 34 16.85 4.90 -2.75
C LYS A 34 17.55 3.74 -2.04
N SER A 35 18.45 4.04 -1.10
CA SER A 35 19.21 3.03 -0.35
C SER A 35 18.35 2.16 0.57
N ARG A 36 17.18 2.67 1.00
CA ARG A 36 16.20 1.89 1.77
C ARG A 36 15.42 0.96 0.86
N ILE A 37 14.98 1.46 -0.30
CA ILE A 37 14.26 0.68 -1.32
C ILE A 37 15.12 -0.51 -1.78
N GLU A 38 16.42 -0.30 -2.01
CA GLU A 38 17.37 -1.36 -2.39
C GLU A 38 17.50 -2.48 -1.35
N LYS A 39 17.13 -2.22 -0.09
CA LYS A 39 17.20 -3.17 1.02
C LYS A 39 15.85 -3.72 1.44
N LEU A 40 14.75 -3.32 0.79
CA LEU A 40 13.43 -3.84 1.15
C LEU A 40 13.37 -5.34 0.86
N PRO A 41 12.94 -6.17 1.83
CA PRO A 41 12.85 -7.61 1.66
C PRO A 41 11.67 -7.98 0.78
N SER A 42 11.64 -9.22 0.28
CA SER A 42 10.53 -9.77 -0.50
C SER A 42 9.20 -9.90 0.25
N THR A 43 9.25 -9.83 1.59
CA THR A 43 8.06 -9.73 2.45
C THR A 43 7.42 -8.33 2.43
N CYS A 44 8.16 -7.29 2.04
CA CYS A 44 7.63 -5.94 1.95
C CYS A 44 6.83 -5.75 0.65
N THR A 45 5.70 -5.05 0.74
CA THR A 45 4.98 -4.55 -0.44
C THR A 45 5.26 -3.06 -0.66
N LEU A 46 5.81 -2.72 -1.83
CA LEU A 46 6.10 -1.36 -2.28
C LEU A 46 5.00 -0.86 -3.22
N TYR A 47 4.15 0.04 -2.73
CA TYR A 47 3.20 0.80 -3.54
C TYR A 47 3.91 2.01 -4.15
N VAL A 48 3.88 2.14 -5.46
CA VAL A 48 4.67 3.17 -6.16
C VAL A 48 3.87 3.86 -7.25
N GLU A 49 4.07 5.18 -7.40
CA GLU A 49 3.65 5.90 -8.59
C GLU A 49 4.24 5.25 -9.85
N LYS A 50 3.36 4.84 -10.78
CA LYS A 50 3.72 3.98 -11.91
C LYS A 50 4.81 4.56 -12.81
N SER A 51 4.93 5.89 -12.91
CA SER A 51 5.92 6.55 -13.76
C SER A 51 7.34 6.55 -13.18
N LEU A 52 7.54 6.19 -11.91
CA LEU A 52 8.85 6.23 -11.27
C LEU A 52 9.73 5.04 -11.69
N LYS A 53 10.99 5.33 -12.02
CA LYS A 53 12.02 4.33 -12.30
C LYS A 53 12.69 3.93 -10.99
N LEU A 54 12.47 2.70 -10.55
CA LEU A 54 12.98 2.23 -9.26
C LEU A 54 14.41 1.67 -9.39
N PRO A 55 15.24 1.76 -8.34
CA PRO A 55 16.40 0.90 -8.22
C PRO A 55 15.96 -0.57 -8.09
N HIS A 56 16.92 -1.48 -8.12
CA HIS A 56 16.66 -2.88 -7.78
C HIS A 56 16.12 -2.99 -6.35
N THR A 57 15.22 -3.94 -6.11
CA THR A 57 14.62 -4.24 -4.81
C THR A 57 14.02 -5.65 -4.85
N GLU A 58 14.00 -6.33 -3.70
CA GLU A 58 13.37 -7.66 -3.58
C GLU A 58 11.87 -7.55 -3.25
N ALA A 59 11.40 -6.37 -2.84
CA ALA A 59 10.00 -6.13 -2.45
C ALA A 59 9.00 -6.46 -3.56
N LYS A 60 7.79 -6.88 -3.16
CA LYS A 60 6.63 -6.98 -4.07
C LYS A 60 6.22 -5.59 -4.51
N ILE A 61 6.26 -5.31 -5.82
CA ILE A 61 5.95 -3.97 -6.35
C ILE A 61 4.51 -3.89 -6.86
N ILE A 62 3.75 -2.91 -6.36
CA ILE A 62 2.42 -2.53 -6.87
C ILE A 62 2.51 -1.13 -7.49
N ARG A 63 2.41 -1.05 -8.82
CA ARG A 63 2.48 0.21 -9.57
C ARG A 63 1.09 0.81 -9.76
N LEU A 64 0.90 2.04 -9.28
CA LEU A 64 -0.40 2.71 -9.26
C LEU A 64 -0.34 4.07 -9.99
N PRO A 65 -1.41 4.50 -10.69
CA PRO A 65 -1.48 5.80 -11.37
C PRO A 65 -1.79 6.96 -10.39
N LEU A 66 -1.11 7.05 -9.25
CA LEU A 66 -1.42 7.98 -8.14
C LEU A 66 -1.50 9.44 -8.57
N ILE A 67 -0.54 9.93 -9.36
CA ILE A 67 -0.51 11.31 -9.87
C ILE A 67 -1.75 11.59 -10.73
N ALA A 68 -2.06 10.68 -11.66
CA ALA A 68 -3.20 10.85 -12.56
C ALA A 68 -4.53 10.78 -11.81
N THR A 69 -4.64 9.89 -10.82
CA THR A 69 -5.81 9.77 -9.95
C THR A 69 -6.00 11.01 -9.09
N ALA A 70 -4.95 11.49 -8.41
CA ALA A 70 -5.01 12.69 -7.57
C ALA A 70 -5.38 13.94 -8.37
N LYS A 71 -4.82 14.11 -9.58
CA LYS A 71 -5.12 15.26 -10.46
C LYS A 71 -6.61 15.43 -10.79
N LYS A 72 -7.37 14.33 -10.84
CA LYS A 72 -8.83 14.38 -11.09
C LYS A 72 -9.62 14.97 -9.92
N ILE A 73 -9.01 15.04 -8.74
CA ILE A 73 -9.65 15.46 -7.49
C ILE A 73 -9.00 16.76 -7.00
N ASN A 74 -7.74 16.65 -6.57
CA ASN A 74 -6.88 17.73 -6.16
C ASN A 74 -5.44 17.18 -6.13
N ARG A 75 -4.47 17.87 -6.76
CA ARG A 75 -3.07 17.39 -6.80
C ARG A 75 -2.49 17.09 -5.41
N LEU A 76 -2.89 17.84 -4.38
CA LEU A 76 -2.39 17.68 -3.01
C LEU A 76 -2.96 16.43 -2.31
N SER A 77 -3.96 15.76 -2.88
CA SER A 77 -4.57 14.56 -2.28
C SER A 77 -3.82 13.25 -2.58
N ILE A 78 -2.68 13.31 -3.30
CA ILE A 78 -1.92 12.12 -3.71
C ILE A 78 -1.55 11.18 -2.57
N CYS A 79 -1.24 11.72 -1.38
CA CYS A 79 -0.94 10.90 -0.21
C CYS A 79 -2.17 10.12 0.27
N ILE A 80 -3.37 10.70 0.21
CA ILE A 80 -4.61 10.01 0.59
C ILE A 80 -4.96 8.94 -0.44
N VAL A 81 -4.79 9.22 -1.73
CA VAL A 81 -4.96 8.21 -2.79
C VAL A 81 -4.05 7.00 -2.53
N ALA A 82 -2.77 7.24 -2.25
CA ALA A 82 -1.81 6.17 -2.01
C ALA A 82 -2.10 5.40 -0.72
N LEU A 83 -2.44 6.10 0.36
CA LEU A 83 -2.77 5.50 1.64
C LEU A 83 -4.05 4.66 1.56
N ALA A 84 -5.07 5.12 0.85
CA ALA A 84 -6.30 4.36 0.68
C ALA A 84 -6.09 3.07 -0.15
N ALA A 85 -5.20 3.10 -1.14
CA ALA A 85 -4.80 1.89 -1.85
C ALA A 85 -4.08 0.91 -0.92
N LEU A 86 -3.11 1.36 -0.12
CA LEU A 86 -2.43 0.53 0.88
C LEU A 86 -3.42 -0.06 1.88
N VAL A 87 -4.31 0.75 2.45
CA VAL A 87 -5.27 0.30 3.47
C VAL A 87 -6.24 -0.73 2.90
N LYS A 88 -6.73 -0.50 1.66
CA LYS A 88 -7.61 -1.45 0.98
C LYS A 88 -6.94 -2.80 0.71
N ASP A 89 -5.68 -2.78 0.28
CA ASP A 89 -4.93 -3.98 -0.10
C ASP A 89 -4.42 -4.77 1.12
N SER A 90 -3.88 -4.07 2.13
CA SER A 90 -3.30 -4.69 3.32
C SER A 90 -4.32 -5.12 4.37
N GLY A 91 -5.43 -4.38 4.51
CA GLY A 91 -6.37 -4.56 5.61
C GLY A 91 -5.80 -4.23 7.00
N ILE A 92 -4.64 -3.54 7.08
CA ILE A 92 -3.99 -3.19 8.35
C ILE A 92 -4.90 -2.39 9.29
N ILE A 93 -5.76 -1.56 8.70
CA ILE A 93 -6.90 -0.88 9.33
C ILE A 93 -8.09 -0.95 8.36
N SER A 94 -9.30 -0.64 8.83
CA SER A 94 -10.45 -0.54 7.93
C SER A 94 -10.46 0.79 7.17
N LEU A 95 -11.02 0.80 5.96
CA LEU A 95 -11.23 2.04 5.21
C LEU A 95 -12.15 3.01 5.96
N ASN A 96 -13.12 2.50 6.72
CA ASN A 96 -14.01 3.31 7.55
C ASN A 96 -13.23 4.03 8.65
N ALA A 97 -12.29 3.35 9.33
CA ALA A 97 -11.45 3.99 10.34
C ALA A 97 -10.59 5.12 9.75
N LEU A 98 -10.08 4.96 8.52
CA LEU A 98 -9.38 6.03 7.83
C LEU A 98 -10.31 7.21 7.48
N ALA A 99 -11.53 6.94 7.02
CA ALA A 99 -12.53 7.96 6.71
C ALA A 99 -12.97 8.74 7.96
N GLU A 100 -13.14 8.06 9.09
CA GLU A 100 -13.43 8.67 10.38
C GLU A 100 -12.27 9.57 10.84
N ALA A 101 -11.02 9.10 10.73
CA ALA A 101 -9.85 9.92 11.06
C ALA A 101 -9.75 11.17 10.17
N ILE A 102 -10.00 11.05 8.86
CA ILE A 102 -10.04 12.22 7.96
C ILE A 102 -11.06 13.25 8.44
N THR A 103 -12.27 12.79 8.78
CA THR A 103 -13.36 13.65 9.25
C THR A 103 -13.05 14.29 10.61
N ALA A 104 -12.43 13.54 11.52
CA ALA A 104 -12.12 14.00 12.87
C ALA A 104 -11.02 15.06 12.91
N PHE A 105 -10.02 14.97 12.02
CA PHE A 105 -8.80 15.80 12.10
C PHE A 105 -8.70 16.90 11.05
N GLN A 106 -9.56 16.91 10.02
CA GLN A 106 -9.52 17.92 8.96
C GLN A 106 -10.72 18.88 9.00
N LYS A 107 -10.52 20.10 8.52
CA LYS A 107 -11.64 21.04 8.29
C LYS A 107 -12.58 20.47 7.21
N PRO A 108 -13.90 20.75 7.27
CA PRO A 108 -14.89 20.12 6.38
C PRO A 108 -14.53 20.15 4.88
N ALA A 109 -14.11 21.31 4.36
CA ALA A 109 -13.73 21.43 2.94
C ALA A 109 -12.50 20.58 2.55
N ALA A 110 -11.55 20.40 3.45
CA ALA A 110 -10.39 19.54 3.22
C ALA A 110 -10.75 18.05 3.37
N ALA A 111 -11.60 17.73 4.36
CA ALA A 111 -12.09 16.38 4.58
C ALA A 111 -12.83 15.86 3.34
N GLU A 112 -13.69 16.66 2.71
CA GLU A 112 -14.42 16.27 1.50
C GLU A 112 -13.49 15.90 0.33
N ILE A 113 -12.40 16.64 0.13
CA ILE A 113 -11.38 16.34 -0.88
C ILE A 113 -10.65 15.03 -0.53
N SER A 114 -10.29 14.85 0.74
CA SER A 114 -9.63 13.65 1.24
C SER A 114 -10.53 12.41 1.12
N LEU A 115 -11.84 12.51 1.39
CA LEU A 115 -12.78 11.40 1.25
C LEU A 115 -12.94 10.97 -0.22
N ARG A 116 -13.06 11.92 -1.16
CA ARG A 116 -13.03 11.61 -2.60
C ARG A 116 -11.73 10.93 -3.02
N ALA A 117 -10.60 11.37 -2.45
CA ALA A 117 -9.30 10.76 -2.70
C ALA A 117 -9.18 9.35 -2.10
N LEU A 118 -9.81 9.11 -0.95
CA LEU A 118 -9.89 7.80 -0.32
C LEU A 118 -10.65 6.83 -1.20
N GLU A 119 -11.83 7.21 -1.68
CA GLU A 119 -12.62 6.40 -2.62
C GLU A 119 -11.82 6.06 -3.87
N ALA A 120 -11.28 7.09 -4.54
CA ALA A 120 -10.51 6.90 -5.77
C ALA A 120 -9.24 6.07 -5.58
N GLY A 121 -8.56 6.20 -4.44
CA GLY A 121 -7.39 5.40 -4.09
C GLY A 121 -7.74 3.95 -3.82
N SER A 122 -8.80 3.70 -3.05
CA SER A 122 -9.27 2.34 -2.76
C SER A 122 -9.71 1.59 -4.02
N ALA A 123 -10.31 2.28 -4.99
CA ALA A 123 -10.75 1.71 -6.26
C ALA A 123 -9.58 1.29 -7.18
N LEU A 124 -8.34 1.70 -6.90
CA LEU A 124 -7.16 1.25 -7.63
C LEU A 124 -6.80 -0.22 -7.33
N ILE A 125 -7.34 -0.77 -6.24
CA ILE A 125 -7.09 -2.15 -5.81
C ILE A 125 -8.32 -2.99 -6.18
N GLN A 126 -8.17 -3.84 -7.18
CA GLN A 126 -9.17 -4.85 -7.51
C GLN A 126 -8.97 -6.04 -6.56
N THR A 127 -9.94 -6.32 -5.70
CA THR A 127 -9.96 -7.56 -4.91
C THR A 127 -10.11 -8.74 -5.87
N GLY A 128 -9.01 -9.44 -6.13
CA GLY A 128 -8.94 -10.55 -7.07
C GLY A 128 -7.50 -10.80 -7.50
N GLN A 129 -6.66 -11.29 -6.58
CA GLN A 129 -5.52 -12.07 -7.02
C GLN A 129 -6.09 -13.37 -7.59
N GLU A 130 -6.03 -13.53 -8.90
CA GLU A 130 -6.02 -14.85 -9.54
C GLU A 130 -4.94 -15.66 -8.81
N VAL A 131 -5.39 -16.57 -7.95
CA VAL A 131 -4.52 -17.66 -7.50
C VAL A 131 -4.34 -18.52 -8.74
N ASP A 132 -3.14 -18.48 -9.29
CA ASP A 132 -2.70 -19.42 -10.32
C ASP A 132 -3.01 -20.85 -9.81
N SER A 133 -4.10 -21.40 -10.35
CA SER A 133 -4.63 -22.72 -9.99
C SER A 133 -3.74 -23.84 -10.55
N SER A 134 -2.66 -23.50 -11.25
CA SER A 134 -1.71 -24.46 -11.85
C SER A 134 -0.77 -25.11 -10.82
N ARG A 135 -0.83 -24.73 -9.54
CA ARG A 135 0.10 -25.21 -8.51
C ARG A 135 -0.45 -26.23 -7.51
N TRP A 136 -1.68 -26.75 -7.68
CA TRP A 136 -2.27 -27.77 -6.78
C TRP A 136 -2.67 -29.10 -7.44
N THR A 137 -1.94 -29.57 -8.45
CA THR A 137 -2.12 -30.96 -8.93
C THR A 137 -0.81 -31.71 -9.00
N VAL A 138 -0.16 -31.90 -7.85
CA VAL A 138 0.73 -33.04 -7.61
C VAL A 138 0.71 -33.39 -6.12
N HIS A 139 0.52 -34.67 -5.84
CA HIS A 139 0.35 -35.31 -4.52
C HIS A 139 -1.08 -35.44 -4.01
N ASN A 140 -1.90 -36.18 -4.76
CA ASN A 140 -2.66 -37.24 -4.11
C ASN A 140 -2.74 -38.49 -5.00
N LYS A 141 -1.63 -39.21 -5.05
CA LYS A 141 -1.59 -40.63 -5.40
C LYS A 141 -0.95 -41.28 -4.19
N ILE A 142 -1.72 -42.03 -3.41
CA ILE A 142 -1.43 -43.34 -2.82
C ILE A 142 -2.64 -43.66 -1.91
N PHE A 143 -3.11 -44.90 -2.00
CA PHE A 143 -4.18 -45.58 -1.23
C PHE A 143 -5.60 -45.55 -1.81
N SER A 144 -5.87 -46.50 -2.71
CA SER A 144 -6.91 -47.52 -2.49
C SER A 144 -6.85 -48.59 -3.59
N GLN A 145 -6.10 -49.66 -3.36
CA GLN A 145 -6.41 -50.97 -3.92
C GLN A 145 -6.64 -51.92 -2.74
N SER A 146 -7.86 -52.39 -2.58
CA SER A 146 -8.27 -53.70 -2.05
C SER A 146 -9.75 -53.87 -2.36
#